data_AF-A0A7N1A7Q4-F1
#
_entry.id   AF-A0A7N1A7Q4-F1
#
_cell.length_a   1.000
_cell.length_b   1.000
_cell.length_c   1.000
_cell.angle_alpha   90.00
_cell.angle_beta   90.00
_cell.angle_gamma   90.00
#
_symmetry.space_group_name_H-M   'P 1'
#
loop_
_entity.id
_entity.type
_entity.pdbx_description
1 polymer ?
#
loop_
_entity_poly.entity_id
_entity_poly.type
_entity_poly.pdbx_seq_one_letter_code
_entity_poly.pdbx_strand_id
1 'polypeptide(L)'
;MLSKNGTHNIAAKKTMLGLMKVPSNMNEKPSVNNKVYLMKKLSNLNMKKGPSVVKHLNYLNTIFNQLVTVEIKFGNEMCTLILLASLPNS
;
A
#
# COMPACT_ATOMS: atom_id res chain seq x y z
N MET A 1 1.48 29.30 -27.31
CA MET A 1 0.65 28.12 -27.64
C MET A 1 0.13 27.51 -26.35
N LEU A 2 -1.08 26.93 -26.42
CA LEU A 2 -2.00 26.60 -25.34
C LEU A 2 -1.38 26.05 -24.04
N SER A 3 -1.68 26.75 -22.94
CA SER A 3 -1.99 26.14 -21.66
C SER A 3 -3.25 25.28 -21.81
N LYS A 4 -3.15 23.98 -21.49
CA LYS A 4 -4.28 23.05 -21.34
C LYS A 4 -4.00 22.10 -20.18
N ASN A 5 -4.68 22.38 -19.06
CA ASN A 5 -5.65 21.51 -18.38
C ASN A 5 -5.32 20.01 -18.42
N GLY A 6 -5.27 19.22 -17.35
CA GLY A 6 -5.86 19.34 -16.03
C GLY A 6 -5.94 17.92 -15.45
N THR A 7 -5.72 17.81 -14.14
CA THR A 7 -6.50 16.94 -13.23
C THR A 7 -6.96 15.56 -13.71
N HIS A 8 -6.08 14.55 -13.75
CA HIS A 8 -6.52 13.14 -13.76
C HIS A 8 -5.58 12.20 -12.99
N ASN A 9 -5.27 12.48 -11.71
CA ASN A 9 -4.79 11.41 -10.83
C ASN A 9 -5.04 11.64 -9.32
N ILE A 10 -6.11 12.35 -8.95
CA ILE A 10 -6.50 12.50 -7.54
C ILE A 10 -7.49 11.38 -7.12
N ALA A 11 -8.11 10.69 -8.09
CA ALA A 11 -9.06 9.61 -7.81
C ALA A 11 -8.38 8.33 -7.25
N ALA A 12 -7.14 8.02 -7.67
CA ALA A 12 -6.41 6.86 -7.16
C ALA A 12 -6.02 7.05 -5.67
N LYS A 13 -5.64 8.28 -5.28
CA LYS A 13 -5.23 8.62 -3.90
C LYS A 13 -6.36 8.49 -2.89
N LYS A 14 -7.62 8.68 -3.31
CA LYS A 14 -8.80 8.63 -2.42
C LYS A 14 -9.28 7.20 -2.13
N THR A 15 -8.83 6.21 -2.89
CA THR A 15 -9.31 4.82 -2.79
C THR A 15 -8.59 4.02 -1.70
N MET A 16 -7.29 4.26 -1.47
CA MET A 16 -6.53 3.55 -0.42
C MET A 16 -7.04 3.87 0.99
N LEU A 17 -7.44 5.13 1.24
CA LEU A 17 -7.92 5.57 2.55
C LEU A 17 -9.28 4.94 2.92
N GLY A 18 -10.15 4.70 1.94
CA GLY A 18 -11.46 4.10 2.15
C GLY A 18 -11.41 2.60 2.47
N LEU A 19 -10.35 1.90 2.03
CA LEU A 19 -10.17 0.46 2.22
C LEU A 19 -9.61 0.09 3.60
N MET A 20 -9.12 1.07 4.38
CA MET A 20 -8.52 0.86 5.71
C MET A 20 -9.53 0.57 6.84
N LYS A 21 -10.82 0.41 6.51
CA LYS A 21 -11.87 0.14 7.49
C LYS A 21 -12.29 -1.32 7.46
N VAL A 22 -11.79 -2.10 8.44
CA VAL A 22 -12.50 -3.08 9.29
C VAL A 22 -11.44 -3.96 9.98
N PRO A 23 -11.38 -3.97 11.32
CA PRO A 23 -10.85 -5.09 12.07
C PRO A 23 -12.01 -5.99 12.50
N SER A 24 -12.06 -7.23 11.99
CA SER A 24 -12.88 -8.29 12.58
C SER A 24 -11.96 -9.37 13.11
N ASN A 25 -11.81 -9.37 14.44
CA ASN A 25 -11.55 -10.49 15.33
C ASN A 25 -11.18 -11.84 14.67
N MET A 26 -9.90 -12.14 14.51
CA MET A 26 -9.46 -13.53 14.38
C MET A 26 -8.33 -13.84 15.38
N ASN A 27 -8.55 -14.94 16.10
CA ASN A 27 -8.01 -15.27 17.41
C ASN A 27 -6.67 -16.02 17.37
N GLU A 28 -5.60 -15.37 16.91
CA GLU A 28 -4.24 -15.72 17.34
C GLU A 28 -3.47 -14.43 17.61
N LYS A 29 -2.77 -14.36 18.75
CA LYS A 29 -1.84 -13.26 19.00
C LYS A 29 -0.87 -13.20 17.82
N PRO A 30 -0.75 -12.06 17.12
CA PRO A 30 0.17 -11.98 15.99
C PRO A 30 1.60 -12.23 16.49
N SER A 31 2.19 -13.33 16.05
CA SER A 31 3.56 -13.69 16.43
C SER A 31 4.54 -12.62 15.93
N VAL A 32 5.64 -12.43 16.68
CA VAL A 32 6.73 -11.53 16.25
C VAL A 32 7.24 -11.93 14.87
N ASN A 33 7.29 -13.23 14.59
CA ASN A 33 7.72 -13.78 13.30
C ASN A 33 6.79 -13.36 12.15
N ASN A 34 5.46 -13.38 12.36
CA ASN A 34 4.49 -12.94 11.35
C ASN A 34 4.64 -11.45 11.05
N LYS A 35 4.83 -10.63 12.09
CA LYS A 35 5.09 -9.18 11.95
C LYS A 35 6.37 -8.93 11.16
N VAL A 36 7.47 -9.62 11.51
CA VAL A 36 8.76 -9.51 10.81
C VAL A 36 8.64 -9.97 9.36
N TYR A 37 7.95 -11.08 9.09
CA TYR A 37 7.73 -11.58 7.74
C TYR A 37 7.01 -10.55 6.86
N LEU A 38 5.90 -9.97 7.35
CA LEU A 38 5.13 -8.97 6.60
C LEU A 38 5.92 -7.68 6.36
N MET A 39 6.69 -7.22 7.35
CA MET A 39 7.56 -6.05 7.19
C MET A 39 8.67 -6.29 6.16
N LYS A 40 9.32 -7.47 6.16
CA LYS A 40 10.30 -7.86 5.13
C LYS A 40 9.67 -7.95 3.74
N LYS A 41 8.44 -8.48 3.65
CA LYS A 41 7.68 -8.57 2.40
C LYS A 41 7.37 -7.17 1.85
N LEU A 42 7.00 -6.23 2.72
CA LEU A 42 6.77 -4.83 2.37
C LEU A 42 8.06 -4.12 1.91
N SER A 43 9.17 -4.28 2.65
CA SER A 43 10.44 -3.62 2.31
C SER A 43 11.04 -4.09 0.99
N ASN A 44 10.76 -5.35 0.61
CA ASN A 44 11.27 -5.95 -0.62
C ASN A 44 10.32 -5.73 -1.81
N LEU A 45 9.18 -5.07 -1.62
CA LEU A 45 8.20 -4.84 -2.67
C LEU A 45 8.64 -3.67 -3.55
N ASN A 46 9.08 -3.99 -4.77
CA ASN A 46 9.42 -3.01 -5.80
C ASN A 46 8.71 -3.34 -7.11
N MET A 47 8.11 -2.34 -7.74
CA MET A 47 7.52 -2.46 -9.06
C MET A 47 8.62 -2.46 -10.12
N LYS A 48 8.71 -3.54 -10.89
CA LYS A 48 9.61 -3.60 -12.06
C LYS A 48 9.10 -2.67 -13.16
N LYS A 49 9.97 -2.22 -14.07
CA LYS A 49 9.52 -1.58 -15.32
C LYS A 49 8.72 -2.62 -16.13
N GLY A 50 7.38 -2.51 -16.15
CA GLY A 50 6.54 -3.36 -17.01
C GLY A 50 5.17 -3.87 -16.53
N PRO A 51 4.84 -4.16 -15.27
CA PRO A 51 3.50 -4.61 -14.91
C PRO A 51 2.53 -3.43 -14.80
N SER A 52 1.23 -3.72 -14.93
CA SER A 52 0.17 -2.74 -14.68
C SER A 52 0.26 -2.23 -13.24
N VAL A 53 0.31 -0.89 -13.09
CA VAL A 53 0.25 -0.18 -11.79
C VAL A 53 -0.87 -0.71 -10.90
N VAL A 54 -1.99 -1.13 -11.51
CA VAL A 54 -3.15 -1.71 -10.80
C VAL A 54 -2.78 -3.00 -10.07
N LYS A 55 -2.01 -3.90 -10.71
CA LYS A 55 -1.59 -5.16 -10.08
C LYS A 55 -0.66 -4.89 -8.88
N HIS A 56 0.25 -3.92 -9.03
CA HIS A 56 1.15 -3.52 -7.95
C HIS A 56 0.38 -2.94 -6.76
N LEU A 57 -0.58 -2.04 -7.02
CA LEU A 57 -1.45 -1.47 -5.98
C LEU A 57 -2.26 -2.54 -5.25
N ASN A 58 -2.80 -3.52 -5.95
CA ASN A 58 -3.55 -4.62 -5.34
C ASN A 58 -2.67 -5.47 -4.41
N TYR A 59 -1.43 -5.77 -4.83
CA TYR A 59 -0.48 -6.52 -4.02
C TYR A 59 -0.04 -5.73 -2.78
N LEU A 60 0.26 -4.44 -2.95
CA LEU A 60 0.58 -3.54 -1.84
C LEU A 60 -0.58 -3.44 -0.83
N ASN A 61 -1.82 -3.29 -1.32
CA ASN A 61 -3.02 -3.21 -0.48
C ASN A 61 -3.24 -4.52 0.31
N THR A 62 -2.93 -5.67 -0.29
CA THR A 62 -3.00 -6.97 0.38
C THR A 62 -2.04 -7.02 1.57
N ILE A 63 -0.81 -6.53 1.40
CA ILE A 63 0.17 -6.47 2.50
C ILE A 63 -0.28 -5.50 3.60
N PHE A 64 -0.83 -4.32 3.24
CA PHE A 64 -1.36 -3.39 4.24
C PHE A 64 -2.51 -4.00 5.05
N ASN A 65 -3.45 -4.69 4.40
CA ASN A 65 -4.54 -5.37 5.09
C ASN A 65 -4.01 -6.44 6.06
N GLN A 66 -3.02 -7.24 5.64
CA GLN A 66 -2.36 -8.21 6.51
C GLN A 66 -1.66 -7.53 7.69
N LEU A 67 -1.00 -6.40 7.48
CA LEU A 67 -0.35 -5.63 8.54
C LEU A 67 -1.37 -5.10 9.56
N VAL A 68 -2.53 -4.61 9.10
CA VAL A 68 -3.63 -4.18 9.98
C VAL A 68 -4.15 -5.35 10.83
N THR A 69 -4.25 -6.56 10.27
CA THR A 69 -4.67 -7.76 11.04
C THR A 69 -3.68 -8.17 12.11
N VAL A 70 -2.40 -7.81 11.97
CA VAL A 70 -1.36 -8.03 13.00
C VAL A 70 -1.07 -6.78 13.83
N GLU A 71 -2.01 -5.84 13.84
CA GLU A 71 -1.99 -4.58 14.62
C GLU A 71 -0.87 -3.59 14.22
N ILE A 72 -0.32 -3.72 13.01
CA ILE A 72 0.60 -2.73 12.44
C ILE A 72 -0.20 -1.80 11.54
N LYS A 73 -0.28 -0.53 11.91
CA LYS A 73 -1.01 0.51 11.17
C LYS A 73 -0.04 1.61 10.76
N PHE A 74 -0.23 2.13 9.55
CA PHE A 74 0.52 3.27 9.04
C PHE A 74 -0.41 4.48 8.92
N GLY A 75 0.11 5.66 9.22
CA GLY A 75 -0.57 6.91 8.89
C GLY A 75 -0.61 7.16 7.38
N ASN A 76 -1.51 8.03 6.94
CA ASN A 76 -1.72 8.34 5.51
C ASN A 76 -0.44 8.80 4.80
N GLU A 77 0.39 9.59 5.48
CA GLU A 77 1.66 10.05 4.97
C GLU A 77 2.62 8.88 4.73
N MET A 78 2.79 8.00 5.71
CA MET A 78 3.64 6.82 5.58
C MET A 78 3.15 5.87 4.48
N CYS A 79 1.84 5.63 4.38
CA CYS A 79 1.28 4.85 3.27
C CYS A 79 1.61 5.47 1.91
N THR A 80 1.56 6.80 1.81
CA THR A 80 1.89 7.53 0.57
C THR A 80 3.38 7.40 0.24
N LEU A 81 4.26 7.55 1.23
CA LEU A 81 5.71 7.42 1.05
C LEU A 81 6.09 5.99 0.63
N ILE A 82 5.52 4.97 1.27
CA ILE A 82 5.75 3.55 0.93
C ILE A 82 5.31 3.26 -0.51
N LEU A 83 4.13 3.77 -0.90
CA LEU A 83 3.66 3.62 -2.28
C LEU A 83 4.66 4.24 -3.27
N LEU A 84 5.04 5.49 -3.07
CA LEU A 84 5.97 6.19 -3.95
C LEU A 84 7.33 5.51 -4.02
N ALA A 85 7.88 5.06 -2.89
CA ALA A 85 9.15 4.37 -2.81
C ALA A 85 9.14 3.01 -3.53
N SER A 86 7.98 2.36 -3.65
CA SER A 86 7.84 1.07 -4.33
C SER A 86 7.71 1.16 -5.86
N LEU A 87 7.56 2.37 -6.42
CA LEU A 87 7.46 2.58 -7.86
C LEU A 87 8.86 2.58 -8.51
N PRO A 88 8.99 2.23 -9.80
CA PRO A 88 10.27 2.31 -10.48
C PRO A 88 10.71 3.77 -10.54
N ASN A 89 12.02 3.98 -10.40
CA ASN A 89 12.64 5.27 -10.68
C ASN A 89 12.33 5.68 -12.13
N SER A 90 12.03 6.97 -12.30
CA SER A 90 11.78 7.57 -13.61
C SER A 90 12.96 7.38 -14.57
#